data_AF-A0A7W1CQU0-F1
#
_entry.id   AF-A0A7W1CQU0-F1
#
_cell.length_a   1.000
_cell.length_b   1.000
_cell.length_c   1.000
_cell.angle_alpha   90.00
_cell.angle_beta   90.00
_cell.angle_gamma   90.00
#
_symmetry.space_group_name_H-M   'P 1'
#
loop_
_entity.id
_entity.type
_entity.pdbx_description
1 polymer ?
#
loop_
_entity_poly.entity_id
_entity_poly.type
_entity_poly.pdbx_seq_one_letter_code
_entity_poly.pdbx_strand_id
1 'polypeptide(L)'
;MKRFSAAVILIACFTVALAREPAKPFAYPPAPKSEQSDDYHGTKVADPYRPLENADSEETKKWIEAENKLTFDFLAEVPERKKINQRLTALWNYEKYGVPYHEGGHFFFTKNTGLQNQSVLYTASALPGEPRALLDPNTLSKDGTTALTGTDVSHDGKLLAYGLAMAGSDWQEWKVREIESGKDREDTVKWVKFSSASWNRDGSGFFYSRYDEPPA
;
A
#
# COMPACT_ATOMS: atom_id res chain seq x y z
N MET A 1 -6.68 41.47 -72.36
CA MET A 1 -6.00 41.31 -71.05
C MET A 1 -6.44 39.98 -70.43
N LYS A 2 -5.45 39.15 -70.11
CA LYS A 2 -5.41 37.96 -69.22
C LYS A 2 -6.65 37.04 -69.12
N ARG A 3 -6.57 35.89 -69.80
CA ARG A 3 -7.37 34.68 -69.52
C ARG A 3 -6.79 33.99 -68.28
N PHE A 4 -7.59 33.80 -67.23
CA PHE A 4 -7.23 33.00 -66.06
C PHE A 4 -7.68 31.56 -66.27
N SER A 5 -6.72 30.64 -66.41
CA SER A 5 -6.98 29.19 -66.33
C SER A 5 -7.03 28.79 -64.86
N ALA A 6 -8.16 28.25 -64.42
CA ALA A 6 -8.30 27.65 -63.10
C ALA A 6 -7.67 26.24 -63.12
N ALA A 7 -6.59 26.06 -62.37
CA ALA A 7 -5.99 24.76 -62.12
C ALA A 7 -6.73 24.06 -60.98
N VAL A 8 -7.32 22.90 -61.27
CA VAL A 8 -7.95 22.02 -60.27
C VAL A 8 -6.83 21.21 -59.61
N ILE A 9 -6.54 21.50 -58.34
CA ILE A 9 -5.64 20.70 -57.51
C ILE A 9 -6.45 19.54 -56.93
N LEU A 10 -6.17 18.33 -57.41
CA LEU A 10 -6.75 17.09 -56.91
C LEU A 10 -6.04 16.71 -55.60
N ILE A 11 -6.65 17.01 -54.45
CA ILE A 11 -6.16 16.56 -53.14
C ILE A 11 -6.52 15.07 -53.02
N ALA A 12 -5.54 14.19 -53.23
CA ALA A 12 -5.67 12.77 -52.95
C ALA A 12 -5.70 12.57 -51.43
N CYS A 13 -6.90 12.45 -50.88
CA CYS A 13 -7.13 12.14 -49.48
C CYS A 13 -6.76 10.66 -49.25
N PHE A 14 -5.51 10.37 -48.90
CA PHE A 14 -5.09 9.04 -48.45
C PHE A 14 -5.71 8.80 -47.06
N THR A 15 -6.90 8.20 -47.03
CA THR A 15 -7.45 7.60 -45.83
C THR A 15 -6.63 6.36 -45.50
N VAL A 16 -5.65 6.49 -44.61
CA VAL A 16 -5.02 5.34 -43.95
C VAL A 16 -6.08 4.75 -43.03
N ALA A 17 -6.81 3.76 -43.53
CA ALA A 17 -7.62 2.91 -42.69
C ALA A 17 -6.65 2.15 -41.78
N LEU A 18 -6.56 2.57 -40.50
CA LEU A 18 -5.98 1.75 -39.45
C LEU A 18 -6.85 0.50 -39.31
N ALA A 19 -6.51 -0.55 -40.05
CA ALA A 19 -7.06 -1.86 -39.83
C ALA A 19 -6.67 -2.27 -38.40
N ARG A 20 -7.66 -2.26 -37.50
CA ARG A 20 -7.49 -2.78 -36.14
C ARG A 20 -7.32 -4.28 -36.30
N GLU A 21 -6.09 -4.78 -36.15
CA GLU A 21 -5.86 -6.21 -36.09
C GLU A 21 -6.76 -6.81 -35.00
N PRO A 22 -7.47 -7.91 -35.29
CA PRO A 22 -8.25 -8.59 -34.27
C PRO A 22 -7.30 -9.01 -33.15
N ALA A 23 -7.64 -8.61 -31.92
CA ALA A 23 -6.83 -8.97 -30.76
C ALA A 23 -6.70 -10.49 -30.69
N LYS A 24 -5.45 -10.99 -30.60
CA LYS A 24 -5.21 -12.41 -30.38
C LYS A 24 -5.91 -12.82 -29.08
N PRO A 25 -6.72 -13.90 -29.08
CA PRO A 25 -7.35 -14.37 -27.86
C PRO A 25 -6.26 -14.79 -26.87
N PHE A 26 -6.37 -14.35 -25.62
CA PHE A 26 -5.47 -14.79 -24.56
C PHE A 26 -5.73 -16.26 -24.22
N ALA A 27 -4.65 -17.01 -24.02
CA ALA A 27 -4.71 -18.33 -23.40
C ALA A 27 -4.69 -18.15 -21.88
N TYR A 28 -5.87 -18.08 -21.27
CA TYR A 28 -6.00 -17.91 -19.82
C TYR A 28 -5.54 -19.17 -19.06
N PRO A 29 -4.85 -19.01 -17.91
CA PRO A 29 -4.48 -20.13 -17.06
C PRO A 29 -5.70 -20.94 -16.61
N PRO A 30 -5.63 -22.28 -16.63
CA PRO A 30 -6.70 -23.11 -16.08
C PRO A 30 -6.75 -22.96 -14.56
N ALA A 31 -7.88 -22.51 -14.04
CA ALA A 31 -8.13 -22.48 -12.60
C ALA A 31 -8.48 -23.87 -12.04
N PRO A 32 -8.02 -24.22 -10.83
CA PRO A 32 -8.48 -25.40 -10.10
C PRO A 32 -10.00 -25.38 -9.95
N LYS A 33 -10.64 -26.53 -10.21
CA LYS A 33 -12.09 -26.68 -10.10
C LYS A 33 -12.49 -27.87 -9.25
N SER A 34 -13.66 -27.78 -8.64
CA SER A 34 -14.34 -28.88 -7.96
C SER A 34 -15.83 -28.92 -8.33
N GLU A 35 -16.52 -29.96 -7.89
CA GLU A 35 -17.98 -30.09 -8.00
C GLU A 35 -18.71 -29.53 -6.76
N GLN A 36 -18.06 -28.64 -5.99
CA GLN A 36 -18.66 -28.08 -4.77
C GLN A 36 -19.98 -27.38 -5.09
N SER A 37 -21.00 -27.69 -4.30
CA SER A 37 -22.28 -26.98 -4.31
C SER A 37 -22.87 -26.93 -2.91
N ASP A 38 -23.32 -25.73 -2.53
CA ASP A 38 -23.97 -25.46 -1.26
C ASP A 38 -25.49 -25.35 -1.46
N ASP A 39 -26.26 -25.66 -0.41
CA ASP A 39 -27.71 -25.52 -0.40
C ASP A 39 -28.13 -24.35 0.48
N TYR A 40 -28.71 -23.32 -0.14
CA TYR A 40 -29.24 -22.17 0.56
C TYR A 40 -30.76 -22.21 0.49
N HIS A 41 -31.38 -22.67 1.58
CA HIS A 41 -32.83 -22.72 1.74
C HIS A 41 -33.57 -23.49 0.62
N GLY A 42 -33.00 -24.63 0.18
CA GLY A 42 -33.55 -25.49 -0.87
C GLY A 42 -33.04 -25.17 -2.28
N THR A 43 -32.23 -24.12 -2.45
CA THR A 43 -31.60 -23.77 -3.73
C THR A 43 -30.15 -24.22 -3.76
N LYS A 44 -29.79 -25.10 -4.70
CA LYS A 44 -28.40 -25.51 -4.94
C LYS A 44 -27.65 -24.39 -5.67
N VAL A 45 -26.53 -23.96 -5.11
CA VAL A 45 -25.61 -22.97 -5.71
C VAL A 45 -24.26 -23.66 -5.90
N ALA A 46 -23.79 -23.75 -7.14
CA ALA A 46 -22.49 -24.34 -7.45
C ALA A 46 -21.38 -23.32 -7.22
N ASP A 47 -20.30 -23.75 -6.60
CA ASP A 47 -19.09 -22.97 -6.42
C ASP A 47 -17.87 -23.77 -6.91
N PRO A 48 -17.71 -23.88 -8.24
CA PRO A 48 -16.67 -24.72 -8.82
C PRO A 48 -15.26 -24.24 -8.49
N TYR A 49 -15.08 -23.02 -8.01
CA TYR A 49 -13.77 -22.45 -7.71
C TYR A 49 -13.46 -22.43 -6.20
N ARG A 50 -14.26 -23.12 -5.38
CA ARG A 50 -13.99 -23.31 -3.95
C ARG A 50 -12.54 -23.66 -3.60
N PRO A 51 -11.80 -24.48 -4.38
CA PRO A 51 -10.39 -24.76 -4.08
C PRO A 51 -9.49 -23.50 -3.98
N LEU A 52 -9.83 -22.42 -4.69
CA LEU A 52 -9.09 -21.16 -4.66
C LEU A 52 -9.24 -20.39 -3.33
N GLU A 53 -10.18 -20.75 -2.46
CA GLU A 53 -10.27 -20.18 -1.11
C GLU A 53 -9.07 -20.57 -0.23
N ASN A 54 -8.37 -21.67 -0.56
CA ASN A 54 -7.12 -22.05 0.09
C ASN A 54 -5.91 -21.47 -0.65
N ALA A 55 -5.48 -20.28 -0.24
CA ALA A 55 -4.31 -19.59 -0.78
C ALA A 55 -2.98 -20.33 -0.55
N ASP A 56 -2.91 -21.20 0.46
CA ASP A 56 -1.69 -21.94 0.80
C ASP A 56 -1.51 -23.24 0.01
N SER A 57 -2.53 -23.67 -0.75
CA SER A 57 -2.44 -24.85 -1.61
C SER A 57 -1.50 -24.64 -2.79
N GLU A 58 -0.82 -25.71 -3.20
CA GLU A 58 0.12 -25.65 -4.32
C GLU A 58 -0.59 -25.39 -5.65
N GLU A 59 -1.82 -25.87 -5.82
CA GLU A 59 -2.66 -25.61 -6.98
C GLU A 59 -3.01 -24.12 -7.10
N THR A 60 -3.42 -23.47 -6.00
CA THR A 60 -3.75 -22.04 -5.98
C THR A 60 -2.50 -21.19 -6.23
N LYS A 61 -1.36 -21.50 -5.60
CA LYS A 61 -0.10 -20.78 -5.85
C LYS A 61 0.33 -20.84 -7.32
N LYS A 62 0.30 -22.04 -7.93
CA LYS A 62 0.61 -22.21 -9.36
C LYS A 62 -0.33 -21.42 -10.26
N TRP A 63 -1.61 -21.39 -9.93
CA TRP A 63 -2.59 -20.60 -10.68
C TRP A 63 -2.29 -19.10 -10.55
N ILE A 64 -2.02 -18.59 -9.34
CA ILE A 64 -1.63 -17.18 -9.11
C ILE A 64 -0.38 -16.81 -9.91
N GLU A 65 0.66 -17.67 -9.91
CA GLU A 65 1.87 -17.45 -10.69
C GLU A 65 1.59 -17.36 -12.21
N ALA A 66 0.73 -18.24 -12.72
CA ALA A 66 0.35 -18.25 -14.13
C ALA A 66 -0.47 -17.00 -14.53
N GLU A 67 -1.40 -16.56 -13.68
CA GLU A 67 -2.18 -15.33 -13.88
C GLU A 67 -1.30 -14.08 -13.83
N ASN A 68 -0.38 -14.01 -12.86
CA ASN A 68 0.62 -12.96 -12.78
C ASN A 68 1.48 -12.93 -14.03
N LYS A 69 1.95 -14.08 -14.52
CA LYS A 69 2.77 -14.15 -15.73
C LYS A 69 2.01 -13.60 -16.93
N LEU A 70 0.78 -14.07 -17.18
CA LEU A 70 -0.05 -13.58 -18.29
C LEU A 70 -0.24 -12.06 -18.21
N THR A 71 -0.53 -11.56 -17.02
CA THR A 71 -0.75 -10.13 -16.76
C THR A 71 0.52 -9.31 -16.99
N PHE A 72 1.67 -9.73 -16.46
CA PHE A 72 2.92 -9.00 -16.61
C PHE A 72 3.47 -9.07 -18.04
N ASP A 73 3.27 -10.17 -18.76
CA ASP A 73 3.58 -10.29 -20.19
C ASP A 73 2.79 -9.23 -20.99
N PHE A 74 1.47 -9.16 -20.77
CA PHE A 74 0.62 -8.16 -21.43
C PHE A 74 1.04 -6.73 -21.09
N LEU A 75 1.28 -6.45 -19.80
CA LEU A 75 1.69 -5.13 -19.34
C LEU A 75 3.07 -4.71 -19.86
N ALA A 76 3.96 -5.66 -20.16
CA ALA A 76 5.27 -5.39 -20.76
C ALA A 76 5.18 -4.93 -22.22
N GLU A 77 4.09 -5.27 -22.92
CA GLU A 77 3.84 -4.83 -24.30
C GLU A 77 3.41 -3.37 -24.39
N VAL A 78 2.98 -2.74 -23.28
CA VAL A 78 2.50 -1.34 -23.26
C VAL A 78 3.66 -0.35 -23.37
N PRO A 79 3.87 0.32 -24.53
CA PRO A 79 5.05 1.14 -24.76
C PRO A 79 5.16 2.35 -23.83
N GLU A 80 4.03 2.88 -23.37
CA GLU A 80 3.95 4.05 -22.51
C GLU A 80 4.21 3.74 -21.03
N ARG A 81 4.17 2.47 -20.60
CA ARG A 81 4.26 2.09 -19.17
C ARG A 81 5.45 2.72 -18.46
N LYS A 82 6.63 2.70 -19.11
CA LYS A 82 7.85 3.32 -18.56
C LYS A 82 7.74 4.84 -18.44
N LYS A 83 7.19 5.51 -19.46
CA LYS A 83 7.00 6.97 -19.46
C LYS A 83 5.99 7.40 -18.39
N ILE A 84 4.90 6.64 -18.22
CA ILE A 84 3.90 6.86 -17.18
C ILE A 84 4.54 6.72 -15.80
N ASN A 85 5.28 5.63 -15.55
CA ASN A 85 5.99 5.44 -14.29
C ASN A 85 6.94 6.60 -14.00
N GLN A 86 7.77 7.01 -14.96
CA GLN A 86 8.68 8.14 -14.80
C GLN A 86 7.95 9.46 -14.49
N ARG A 87 6.84 9.73 -15.18
CA ARG A 87 6.05 10.94 -14.96
C ARG A 87 5.40 10.94 -13.57
N LEU A 88 4.83 9.82 -13.15
CA LEU A 88 4.25 9.67 -11.81
C LEU A 88 5.32 9.85 -10.74
N THR A 89 6.47 9.19 -10.88
CA THR A 89 7.61 9.35 -9.94
C THR A 89 8.07 10.80 -9.85
N ALA A 90 8.23 11.49 -10.97
CA ALA A 90 8.63 12.90 -10.98
C ALA A 90 7.59 13.81 -10.30
N LEU A 91 6.30 13.57 -10.53
CA LEU A 91 5.22 14.33 -9.89
C LEU A 91 5.07 14.00 -8.39
N TRP A 92 5.44 12.79 -7.98
CA TRP A 92 5.35 12.35 -6.59
C TRP A 92 6.56 12.83 -5.76
N ASN A 93 7.70 13.12 -6.39
CA ASN A 93 8.95 13.46 -5.71
C ASN A 93 9.02 14.91 -5.23
N TYR A 94 8.27 15.22 -4.18
CA TYR A 94 8.31 16.50 -3.47
C TYR A 94 8.18 16.28 -1.97
N GLU A 95 8.68 17.21 -1.16
CA GLU A 95 8.60 17.11 0.29
C GLU A 95 7.14 17.18 0.77
N LYS A 96 6.78 16.26 1.67
CA LYS A 96 5.44 16.17 2.26
C LYS A 96 5.55 16.27 3.77
N TYR A 97 4.65 17.03 4.38
CA TYR A 97 4.56 17.20 5.82
C TYR A 97 3.16 16.85 6.29
N GLY A 98 3.08 16.09 7.38
CA GLY A 98 1.85 15.93 8.15
C GLY A 98 1.54 17.17 8.97
N VAL A 99 0.30 17.25 9.46
CA VAL A 99 -0.11 18.32 10.38
C VAL A 99 0.62 18.11 11.72
N PRO A 100 1.35 19.11 12.24
CA PRO A 100 1.99 18.99 13.53
C PRO A 100 0.95 18.95 14.65
N TYR A 101 1.20 18.14 15.66
CA TYR A 101 0.45 18.12 16.92
C TYR A 101 1.40 18.30 18.11
N HIS A 102 0.88 18.75 19.25
CA HIS A 102 1.66 19.05 20.45
C HIS A 102 1.19 18.16 21.60
N GLU A 103 2.12 17.46 22.24
CA GLU A 103 1.84 16.57 23.38
C GLU A 103 3.07 16.55 24.30
N GLY A 104 2.86 16.54 25.62
CA GLY A 104 3.96 16.40 26.59
C GLY A 104 5.10 17.42 26.47
N GLY A 105 4.86 18.62 25.93
CA GLY A 105 5.88 19.65 25.71
C GLY A 105 6.70 19.50 24.42
N HIS A 106 6.30 18.60 23.53
CA HIS A 106 6.94 18.35 22.25
C HIS A 106 5.96 18.53 21.10
N PHE A 107 6.46 18.94 19.93
CA PHE A 107 5.74 18.87 18.67
C PHE A 107 6.11 17.58 17.94
N PHE A 108 5.14 16.97 17.30
CA PHE A 108 5.29 15.76 16.49
C PHE A 108 4.67 15.98 15.12
N PHE A 109 5.31 15.47 14.08
CA PHE A 109 4.80 15.55 12.72
C PHE A 109 5.47 14.49 11.84
N THR A 110 4.81 14.09 10.76
CA THR A 110 5.43 13.21 9.75
C THR A 110 6.08 14.04 8.65
N LYS A 111 7.19 13.56 8.11
CA LYS A 111 7.84 14.13 6.93
C LYS A 111 8.22 13.02 5.95
N ASN A 112 8.04 13.27 4.66
CA ASN A 112 8.57 12.45 3.58
C ASN A 112 9.38 13.35 2.63
N THR A 113 10.62 12.96 2.34
CA THR A 113 11.52 13.72 1.46
C THR A 113 11.12 13.67 -0.02
N GLY A 114 10.20 12.79 -0.39
CA GLY A 114 9.68 12.69 -1.76
C GLY A 114 9.17 11.29 -2.07
N LEU A 115 10.10 10.34 -2.11
CA LEU A 115 9.88 8.97 -2.58
C LEU A 115 10.18 7.92 -1.51
N GLN A 116 10.28 8.30 -0.23
CA GLN A 116 10.39 7.30 0.84
C GLN A 116 9.11 6.45 0.84
N ASN A 117 9.26 5.13 1.00
CA ASN A 117 8.13 4.20 1.05
C ASN A 117 7.14 4.58 2.15
N GLN A 118 7.66 4.97 3.31
CA GLN A 118 6.89 5.43 4.46
C GLN A 118 7.40 6.80 4.93
N SER A 119 6.49 7.66 5.38
CA SER A 119 6.87 8.91 6.04
C SER A 119 7.54 8.64 7.39
N VAL A 120 8.53 9.45 7.74
CA VAL A 120 9.24 9.38 9.02
C VAL A 120 8.54 10.27 10.04
N LEU A 121 8.38 9.79 11.28
CA LEU A 121 7.88 10.59 12.39
C LEU A 121 9.03 11.40 12.99
N TYR A 122 8.85 12.71 13.10
CA TYR A 122 9.77 13.65 13.70
C TYR A 122 9.20 14.23 15.00
N THR A 123 10.10 14.69 15.86
CA THR A 123 9.78 15.47 17.06
C THR A 123 10.64 16.73 17.16
N ALA A 124 10.11 17.80 17.74
CA ALA A 124 10.81 19.07 17.98
C ALA A 124 10.32 19.72 19.28
N SER A 125 11.18 20.45 19.99
CA SER A 125 10.80 21.16 21.23
C SER A 125 10.03 22.47 20.98
N ALA A 126 10.06 23.00 19.75
CA ALA A 126 9.36 24.22 19.36
C ALA A 126 9.12 24.26 17.84
N LEU A 127 8.16 25.08 17.40
CA LEU A 127 7.94 25.42 15.99
C LEU A 127 7.98 26.97 15.81
N PRO A 128 8.89 27.53 15.00
CA PRO A 128 9.98 26.84 14.29
C PRO A 128 11.08 26.35 15.27
N GLY A 129 11.70 25.21 14.94
CA GLY A 129 12.78 24.59 15.71
C GLY A 129 13.46 23.49 14.89
N GLU A 130 14.59 22.96 15.35
CA GLU A 130 15.29 21.86 14.69
C GLU A 130 14.63 20.51 15.03
N PRO A 131 14.06 19.79 14.05
CA PRO A 131 13.39 18.52 14.31
C PRO A 131 14.37 17.35 14.30
N ARG A 132 14.12 16.37 15.17
CA ARG A 132 14.84 15.08 15.22
C ARG A 132 13.92 13.96 14.73
N ALA A 133 14.46 13.05 13.93
CA ALA A 133 13.75 11.83 13.55
C ALA A 133 13.52 10.97 14.81
N LEU A 134 12.26 10.65 15.09
CA LEU A 134 11.85 9.85 16.23
C LEU A 134 11.61 8.38 15.85
N LEU A 135 10.97 8.13 14.71
CA LEU A 135 10.70 6.79 14.20
C LEU A 135 10.72 6.79 12.67
N ASP A 136 11.62 6.00 12.09
CA ASP A 136 11.70 5.77 10.64
C ASP A 136 11.18 4.36 10.31
N PRO A 137 9.96 4.22 9.74
CA PRO A 137 9.43 2.91 9.38
C PRO A 137 10.23 2.23 8.27
N ASN A 138 10.96 2.98 7.45
CA ASN A 138 11.75 2.43 6.34
C ASN A 138 12.95 1.59 6.83
N THR A 139 13.34 1.70 8.10
CA THR A 139 14.40 0.89 8.70
C THR A 139 13.87 -0.40 9.36
N LEU A 140 12.55 -0.60 9.40
CA LEU A 140 11.92 -1.72 10.13
C LEU A 140 11.74 -2.98 9.28
N SER A 141 11.85 -2.88 7.95
CA SER A 141 11.82 -4.02 7.03
C SER A 141 12.81 -3.79 5.88
N LYS A 142 13.48 -4.85 5.44
CA LYS A 142 14.46 -4.76 4.34
C LYS A 142 13.82 -4.41 3.01
N ASP A 143 12.56 -4.78 2.81
CA ASP A 143 11.79 -4.57 1.58
C ASP A 143 10.80 -3.39 1.68
N GLY A 144 10.69 -2.74 2.84
CA GLY A 144 9.78 -1.61 3.07
C GLY A 144 8.31 -2.01 3.19
N THR A 145 7.99 -3.30 3.40
CA THR A 145 6.61 -3.80 3.50
C THR A 145 6.00 -3.68 4.90
N THR A 146 6.79 -3.29 5.90
CA THR A 146 6.27 -2.93 7.22
C THR A 146 5.78 -1.49 7.21
N ALA A 147 4.48 -1.31 7.44
CA ALA A 147 3.85 0.00 7.52
C ALA A 147 3.54 0.38 8.97
N LEU A 148 3.65 1.67 9.27
CA LEU A 148 3.18 2.25 10.53
C LEU A 148 1.63 2.35 10.48
N THR A 149 0.93 1.72 11.41
CA THR A 149 -0.55 1.73 11.44
C THR A 149 -1.14 2.80 12.34
N GLY A 150 -0.36 3.28 13.32
CA GLY A 150 -0.77 4.30 14.26
C GLY A 150 0.32 4.64 15.26
N THR A 151 0.17 5.78 15.91
CA THR A 151 1.07 6.28 16.95
C THR A 151 0.27 6.98 18.03
N ASP A 152 0.63 6.80 19.29
CA ASP A 152 0.06 7.51 20.43
C ASP A 152 1.17 7.88 21.42
N VAL A 153 1.21 9.15 21.82
CA VAL A 153 2.26 9.69 22.71
C VAL A 153 1.70 9.76 24.13
N SER A 154 2.49 9.36 25.13
CA SER A 154 2.10 9.50 26.53
C SER A 154 1.91 10.96 26.89
N HIS A 155 0.97 11.26 27.79
CA HIS A 155 0.61 12.63 28.18
C HIS A 155 1.80 13.45 28.74
N ASP A 156 2.82 12.77 29.27
CA ASP A 156 4.04 13.39 29.78
C ASP A 156 5.17 13.50 28.73
N GLY A 157 4.91 13.09 27.48
CA GLY A 157 5.83 13.22 26.35
C GLY A 157 7.01 12.25 26.37
N LYS A 158 7.02 11.25 27.26
CA LYS A 158 8.17 10.35 27.45
C LYS A 158 8.13 9.08 26.60
N LEU A 159 6.94 8.56 26.30
CA LEU A 159 6.75 7.29 25.61
C LEU A 159 5.92 7.46 24.34
N LEU A 160 6.28 6.69 23.32
CA LEU A 160 5.54 6.53 22.08
C LEU A 160 5.07 5.08 21.98
N ALA A 161 3.77 4.87 21.92
CA ALA A 161 3.20 3.61 21.46
C ALA A 161 3.06 3.70 19.93
N TYR A 162 3.47 2.67 19.19
CA TYR A 162 3.35 2.66 17.74
C TYR A 162 3.01 1.27 17.20
N GLY A 163 2.08 1.23 16.25
CA GLY A 163 1.59 0.01 15.62
C GLY A 163 2.29 -0.29 14.30
N LEU A 164 2.57 -1.55 14.03
CA LEU A 164 3.17 -2.04 12.79
C LEU A 164 2.28 -3.09 12.13
N ALA A 165 2.04 -2.94 10.84
CA ALA A 165 1.44 -3.97 9.99
C ALA A 165 2.48 -4.51 9.01
N MET A 166 2.57 -5.83 8.90
CA MET A 166 3.49 -6.50 7.97
C MET A 166 2.76 -6.89 6.69
N ALA A 167 3.39 -6.63 5.54
CA ALA A 167 2.90 -7.03 4.21
C ALA A 167 1.45 -6.59 3.92
N GLY A 168 1.01 -5.46 4.49
CA GLY A 168 -0.34 -4.92 4.30
C GLY A 168 -1.46 -5.70 5.01
N SER A 169 -1.11 -6.59 5.94
CA SER A 169 -2.09 -7.29 6.78
C SER A 169 -2.81 -6.34 7.73
N ASP A 170 -4.08 -6.62 8.04
CA ASP A 170 -4.79 -5.94 9.12
C ASP A 170 -4.25 -6.28 10.52
N TRP A 171 -3.50 -7.37 10.63
CA TRP A 171 -2.85 -7.74 11.90
C TRP A 171 -1.74 -6.76 12.23
N GLN A 172 -1.74 -6.31 13.49
CA GLN A 172 -0.83 -5.31 13.99
C GLN A 172 -0.09 -5.83 15.22
N GLU A 173 1.16 -5.39 15.34
CA GLU A 173 1.93 -5.44 16.57
C GLU A 173 2.15 -4.02 17.08
N TRP A 174 1.85 -3.77 18.35
CA TRP A 174 2.11 -2.49 19.00
C TRP A 174 3.35 -2.58 19.88
N LYS A 175 4.26 -1.62 19.69
CA LYS A 175 5.53 -1.52 20.43
C LYS A 175 5.59 -0.20 21.19
N VAL A 176 6.48 -0.12 22.17
CA VAL A 176 6.72 1.09 22.95
C VAL A 176 8.15 1.59 22.73
N ARG A 177 8.32 2.89 22.53
CA ARG A 177 9.61 3.59 22.36
C ARG A 177 9.74 4.73 23.35
N GLU A 178 10.93 4.89 23.92
CA GLU A 178 11.28 6.09 24.67
C GLU A 178 11.56 7.26 23.72
N ILE A 179 10.90 8.40 23.96
CA ILE A 179 10.98 9.55 23.07
C ILE A 179 12.36 10.20 23.16
N GLU A 180 12.88 10.43 24.36
CA GLU A 180 14.17 11.09 24.60
C GLU A 180 15.33 10.31 23.95
N SER A 181 15.45 9.02 24.29
CA SER A 181 16.54 8.17 23.83
C SER A 181 16.34 7.62 22.41
N GLY A 182 15.10 7.57 21.92
CA GLY A 182 14.73 6.94 20.65
C GLY A 182 14.80 5.41 20.67
N LYS A 183 14.97 4.77 21.84
CA LYS A 183 15.12 3.33 21.98
C LYS A 183 13.76 2.64 22.21
N ASP A 184 13.57 1.50 21.57
CA ASP A 184 12.43 0.64 21.83
C ASP A 184 12.57 -0.04 23.20
N ARG A 185 11.47 -0.15 23.93
CA ARG A 185 11.34 -1.02 25.10
C ARG A 185 11.05 -2.46 24.66
N GLU A 186 11.13 -3.39 25.61
CA GLU A 186 10.80 -4.81 25.37
C GLU A 186 9.29 -5.05 25.19
N ASP A 187 8.46 -4.11 25.63
CA ASP A 187 7.00 -4.20 25.56
C ASP A 187 6.50 -4.36 24.12
N THR A 188 5.81 -5.47 23.86
CA THR A 188 5.17 -5.77 22.57
C THR A 188 3.80 -6.36 22.79
N VAL A 189 2.79 -5.83 22.11
CA VAL A 189 1.42 -6.32 22.10
C VAL A 189 1.11 -6.89 20.73
N LYS A 190 0.92 -8.21 20.67
CA LYS A 190 0.57 -8.95 19.45
C LYS A 190 -0.94 -9.13 19.31
N TRP A 191 -1.34 -9.58 18.11
CA TRP A 191 -2.71 -9.95 17.77
C TRP A 191 -3.70 -8.79 17.85
N VAL A 192 -3.19 -7.56 17.69
CA VAL A 192 -4.03 -6.37 17.58
C VAL A 192 -4.60 -6.32 16.16
N LYS A 193 -5.89 -6.01 16.05
CA LYS A 193 -6.54 -5.76 14.76
C LYS A 193 -7.66 -4.75 14.98
N PHE A 194 -7.71 -3.72 14.14
CA PHE A 194 -8.66 -2.60 14.24
C PHE A 194 -8.71 -1.92 15.62
N SER A 195 -7.55 -1.70 16.22
CA SER A 195 -7.43 -1.00 17.51
C SER A 195 -6.27 -0.02 17.51
N SER A 196 -6.38 1.00 18.36
CA SER A 196 -5.32 1.97 18.65
C SER A 196 -4.78 1.76 20.06
N ALA A 197 -3.61 2.33 20.37
CA ALA A 197 -3.24 2.62 21.74
C ALA A 197 -3.93 3.90 22.22
N SER A 198 -4.29 3.94 23.51
CA SER A 198 -4.78 5.13 24.19
C SER A 198 -4.11 5.20 25.57
N TRP A 199 -3.13 6.07 25.71
CA TRP A 199 -2.38 6.20 26.97
C TRP A 199 -3.29 6.58 28.14
N ASN A 200 -3.08 5.91 29.28
CA ASN A 200 -3.61 6.38 30.55
C ASN A 200 -2.97 7.73 30.92
N ARG A 201 -3.71 8.56 31.66
CA ARG A 201 -3.27 9.92 32.01
C ARG A 201 -1.99 9.96 32.84
N ASP A 202 -1.75 8.94 33.64
CA ASP A 202 -0.56 8.83 34.49
C ASP A 202 0.66 8.22 33.76
N GLY A 203 0.51 7.83 32.48
CA GLY A 203 1.58 7.24 31.68
C GLY A 203 1.95 5.80 32.08
N SER A 204 1.20 5.16 32.98
CA SER A 204 1.51 3.79 33.46
C SER A 204 1.31 2.70 32.42
N GLY A 205 0.48 2.96 31.40
CA GLY A 205 0.18 2.04 30.31
C GLY A 205 -0.85 2.64 29.36
N PHE A 206 -1.29 1.85 28.38
CA PHE A 206 -2.32 2.25 27.41
C PHE A 206 -3.39 1.17 27.26
N PHE A 207 -4.61 1.60 26.92
CA PHE A 207 -5.71 0.72 26.56
C PHE A 207 -5.60 0.32 25.09
N TYR A 208 -5.95 -0.93 24.78
CA TYR A 208 -6.00 -1.48 23.43
C TYR A 208 -7.03 -2.63 23.38
N SER A 209 -7.37 -3.07 22.17
CA SER A 209 -8.12 -4.30 21.92
C SER A 209 -7.30 -5.24 21.05
N ARG A 210 -7.40 -6.54 21.33
CA ARG A 210 -6.76 -7.59 20.54
C ARG A 210 -7.66 -8.82 20.45
N TYR A 211 -7.38 -9.67 19.47
CA TYR A 211 -7.95 -11.01 19.43
C TYR A 211 -7.09 -11.97 20.26
N ASP A 212 -7.66 -13.12 20.60
CA ASP A 212 -6.90 -14.22 21.17
C ASP A 212 -5.82 -14.67 20.18
N GLU A 213 -4.71 -15.13 20.75
CA GLU A 213 -3.63 -15.72 19.97
C GLU A 213 -4.16 -16.95 19.21
N PRO A 214 -3.96 -17.03 17.88
CA PRO A 214 -4.31 -18.21 17.13
C PRO A 214 -3.65 -19.46 17.72
N PRO A 215 -4.32 -20.63 17.70
CA PRO A 215 -3.70 -21.87 18.09
C PRO A 215 -2.44 -22.14 17.25
N ALA A 216 -1.42 -22.71 17.91
CA ALA A 216 -0.13 -23.05 17.31
C ALA A 216 -0.22 -24.16 16.26
#